data_AF-A0A6N8WQB8-F1
#
_entry.id   AF-A0A6N8WQB8-F1
#
_cell.length_a   1.000
_cell.length_b   1.000
_cell.length_c   1.000
_cell.angle_alpha   90.00
_cell.angle_beta   90.00
_cell.angle_gamma   90.00
#
_symmetry.space_group_name_H-M   'P 1'
#
loop_
_entity.id
_entity.type
_entity.pdbx_description
1 polymer ?
#
loop_
_entity_poly.entity_id
_entity_poly.type
_entity_poly.pdbx_seq_one_letter_code
_entity_poly.pdbx_strand_id
1 'polypeptide(L)'
;MKPELVEADTRLEAWMKGAEHLLKHERVLNLILAINSPGRGGSDSTIDRFLSEESQSPMHTVAEFIFPAVEYRTRGLRGVFEVYPDEVYPAIEPHPGLQWGTYAHRLVRRRRADGTLINPLKQLIEKMRSEAAQRGPRSSCYELGVAEGEYDVPLYRPSEDGARRMGGPCLSHLSFKLFKGAVHLTAFYRSHDYRHKVPGNLLGLARLQACVAHEIGREAGTLVVHSSYAYLTGSKSRMWKLLGDLRRTQARKEAAHVVAH
;
A
#
# COMPACT_ATOMS: atom_id res chain seq x y z
N MET A 1 -18.57 11.88 -13.94
CA MET A 1 -18.10 10.46 -13.94
C MET A 1 -18.41 9.90 -12.56
N LYS A 2 -19.08 8.74 -12.47
CA LYS A 2 -19.38 8.10 -11.17
C LYS A 2 -18.13 7.38 -10.66
N PRO A 3 -17.87 7.33 -9.33
CA PRO A 3 -16.84 6.45 -8.78
C PRO A 3 -17.11 5.00 -9.15
N GLU A 4 -16.05 4.23 -9.38
CA GLU A 4 -16.12 2.79 -9.63
C GLU A 4 -15.70 2.04 -8.37
N LEU A 5 -16.56 1.16 -7.87
CA LEU A 5 -16.26 0.28 -6.73
C LEU A 5 -16.00 -1.14 -7.23
N VAL A 6 -14.84 -1.69 -6.87
CA VAL A 6 -14.46 -3.07 -7.11
C VAL A 6 -14.37 -3.79 -5.79
N GLU A 7 -15.28 -4.74 -5.56
CA GLU A 7 -15.27 -5.62 -4.40
C GLU A 7 -14.63 -6.97 -4.75
N ALA A 8 -13.78 -7.46 -3.86
CA ALA A 8 -13.09 -8.72 -4.01
C ALA A 8 -12.62 -9.26 -2.65
N ASP A 9 -12.36 -10.55 -2.58
CA ASP A 9 -11.87 -11.14 -1.34
C ASP A 9 -10.36 -10.97 -1.18
N THR A 10 -9.62 -11.08 -2.29
CA THR A 10 -8.16 -11.04 -2.27
C THR A 10 -7.61 -9.82 -2.98
N ARG A 11 -6.38 -9.44 -2.62
CA ARG A 11 -5.64 -8.37 -3.31
C ARG A 11 -5.47 -8.65 -4.81
N LEU A 12 -5.18 -9.91 -5.15
CA LEU A 12 -4.96 -10.33 -6.54
C LEU A 12 -6.24 -10.15 -7.35
N GLU A 13 -7.35 -10.66 -6.85
CA GLU A 13 -8.66 -10.52 -7.49
C GLU A 13 -9.08 -9.05 -7.64
N ALA A 14 -8.91 -8.23 -6.59
CA ALA A 14 -9.22 -6.81 -6.61
C ALA A 14 -8.42 -6.07 -7.67
N TRP A 15 -7.11 -6.32 -7.73
CA TRP A 15 -6.24 -5.73 -8.72
C TRP A 15 -6.60 -6.18 -10.14
N MET A 16 -6.86 -7.47 -10.36
CA MET A 16 -7.25 -7.99 -11.67
C MET A 16 -8.54 -7.33 -12.17
N LYS A 17 -9.60 -7.27 -11.34
CA LYS A 17 -10.86 -6.60 -11.67
C LYS A 17 -10.64 -5.11 -11.98
N GLY A 18 -9.86 -4.39 -11.16
CA GLY A 18 -9.54 -2.98 -11.39
C GLY A 18 -8.72 -2.76 -12.67
N ALA A 19 -7.74 -3.61 -12.96
CA ALA A 19 -6.94 -3.57 -14.17
C ALA A 19 -7.78 -3.85 -15.42
N GLU A 20 -8.70 -4.82 -15.37
CA GLU A 20 -9.64 -5.10 -16.47
C GLU A 20 -10.56 -3.93 -16.77
N HIS A 21 -11.05 -3.27 -15.72
CA HIS A 21 -11.84 -2.05 -15.87
C HIS A 21 -11.01 -0.95 -16.56
N LEU A 22 -9.74 -0.79 -16.19
CA LEU A 22 -8.83 0.18 -16.82
C LEU A 22 -8.41 -0.22 -18.24
N LEU A 23 -8.40 -1.50 -18.63
CA LEU A 23 -8.10 -1.87 -20.01
C LEU A 23 -9.17 -1.37 -21.00
N LYS A 24 -10.40 -1.16 -20.52
CA LYS A 24 -11.52 -0.61 -21.29
C LYS A 24 -11.50 0.92 -21.37
N HIS A 25 -11.00 1.61 -20.34
CA HIS A 25 -11.11 3.07 -20.20
C HIS A 25 -9.77 3.83 -20.16
N GLU A 26 -8.65 3.11 -20.03
CA GLU A 26 -7.25 3.58 -19.83
C GLU A 26 -6.99 4.40 -18.56
N ARG A 27 -7.91 5.31 -18.22
CA ARG A 27 -7.85 6.24 -17.10
C ARG A 27 -9.24 6.36 -16.48
N VAL A 28 -9.30 6.29 -15.15
CA VAL A 28 -10.55 6.37 -14.40
C VAL A 28 -10.36 7.25 -13.17
N LEU A 29 -11.31 8.14 -12.94
CA LEU A 29 -11.36 8.91 -11.71
C LEU A 29 -12.09 8.12 -10.62
N ASN A 30 -11.56 8.13 -9.40
CA ASN A 30 -12.16 7.48 -8.23
C ASN A 30 -12.43 5.98 -8.41
N LEU A 31 -11.39 5.21 -8.74
CA LEU A 31 -11.44 3.74 -8.68
C LEU A 31 -11.13 3.29 -7.24
N ILE A 32 -12.10 2.61 -6.63
CA ILE A 32 -12.06 2.18 -5.24
C ILE A 32 -12.00 0.65 -5.21
N LEU A 33 -10.96 0.10 -4.57
CA LEU A 33 -10.86 -1.34 -4.30
C LEU A 33 -11.28 -1.61 -2.85
N ALA A 34 -12.24 -2.49 -2.63
CA ALA A 34 -12.60 -2.99 -1.31
C ALA A 34 -12.23 -4.48 -1.21
N ILE A 35 -11.31 -4.80 -0.29
CA ILE A 35 -10.67 -6.12 -0.17
C ILE A 35 -11.00 -6.71 1.19
N ASN A 36 -11.77 -7.80 1.21
CA ASN A 36 -12.28 -8.40 2.45
C ASN A 36 -11.20 -9.13 3.26
N SER A 37 -10.29 -9.84 2.59
CA SER A 37 -9.24 -10.64 3.22
C SER A 37 -7.86 -10.23 2.68
N PRO A 38 -7.37 -9.02 3.01
CA PRO A 38 -6.14 -8.49 2.44
C PRO A 38 -4.90 -9.31 2.81
N GLY A 39 -4.93 -10.07 3.90
CA GLY A 39 -3.87 -11.01 4.29
C GLY A 39 -3.80 -12.27 3.43
N ARG A 40 -4.87 -12.63 2.69
CA ARG A 40 -4.92 -13.86 1.89
C ARG A 40 -4.05 -13.74 0.63
N GLY A 41 -3.33 -14.82 0.32
CA GLY A 41 -2.37 -14.88 -0.79
C GLY A 41 -1.01 -14.26 -0.46
N GLY A 42 -0.05 -14.42 -1.37
CA GLY A 42 1.31 -13.90 -1.25
C GLY A 42 1.71 -13.09 -2.49
N SER A 43 3.02 -12.97 -2.72
CA SER A 43 3.52 -12.58 -4.04
C SER A 43 3.12 -13.62 -5.09
N ASP A 44 2.99 -13.18 -6.34
CA ASP A 44 2.75 -14.08 -7.47
C ASP A 44 3.93 -13.97 -8.45
N SER A 45 4.62 -15.08 -8.66
CA SER A 45 5.81 -15.13 -9.53
C SER A 45 5.50 -14.80 -10.99
N THR A 46 4.23 -14.92 -11.42
CA THR A 46 3.77 -14.49 -12.74
C THR A 46 3.83 -12.97 -12.87
N ILE A 47 3.44 -12.25 -11.82
CA ILE A 47 3.51 -10.79 -11.77
C ILE A 47 4.97 -10.34 -11.69
N ASP A 48 5.79 -10.97 -10.86
CA ASP A 48 7.20 -10.61 -10.75
C ASP A 48 7.96 -10.84 -12.08
N ARG A 49 7.64 -11.93 -12.80
CA ARG A 49 8.17 -12.15 -14.16
C ARG A 49 7.74 -11.04 -15.11
N PHE A 50 6.45 -10.69 -15.11
CA PHE A 50 5.95 -9.60 -15.95
C PHE A 50 6.63 -8.27 -15.64
N LEU A 51 6.79 -7.91 -14.36
CA LEU A 51 7.48 -6.69 -13.95
C LEU A 51 8.95 -6.69 -14.40
N SER A 52 9.64 -7.83 -14.26
CA SER A 52 11.02 -7.99 -14.73
C SER A 52 11.16 -7.81 -16.24
N GLU A 53 10.25 -8.38 -17.04
CA GLU A 53 10.20 -8.18 -18.50
C GLU A 53 9.89 -6.73 -18.91
N GLU A 54 9.42 -5.88 -17.99
CA GLU A 54 9.16 -4.46 -18.20
C GLU A 54 10.19 -3.56 -17.49
N SER A 55 11.30 -4.17 -17.05
CA SER A 55 12.38 -3.48 -16.33
C SER A 55 11.87 -2.73 -15.10
N GLN A 56 10.84 -3.26 -14.44
CA GLN A 56 10.28 -2.73 -13.21
C GLN A 56 10.74 -3.55 -12.00
N SER A 57 10.73 -2.89 -10.83
CA SER A 57 11.00 -3.56 -9.56
C SER A 57 9.98 -4.66 -9.27
N PRO A 58 10.40 -5.80 -8.68
CA PRO A 58 9.49 -6.83 -8.21
C PRO A 58 8.44 -6.30 -7.24
N MET A 59 7.32 -7.03 -7.11
CA MET A 59 6.24 -6.68 -6.19
C MET A 59 6.75 -6.51 -4.76
N HIS A 60 7.66 -7.39 -4.34
CA HIS A 60 8.21 -7.37 -3.00
C HIS A 60 8.94 -6.05 -2.70
N THR A 61 9.78 -5.58 -3.62
CA THR A 61 10.51 -4.31 -3.47
C THR A 61 9.55 -3.13 -3.32
N VAL A 62 8.51 -3.06 -4.15
CA VAL A 62 7.48 -2.02 -4.04
C VAL A 62 6.73 -2.11 -2.70
N ALA A 63 6.45 -3.32 -2.21
CA ALA A 63 5.83 -3.53 -0.91
C ALA A 63 6.73 -3.07 0.26
N GLU A 64 8.03 -3.30 0.20
CA GLU A 64 9.01 -2.83 1.22
C GLU A 64 9.10 -1.30 1.27
N PHE A 65 8.82 -0.60 0.16
CA PHE A 65 8.71 0.87 0.18
C PHE A 65 7.51 1.39 0.96
N ILE A 66 6.48 0.56 1.23
CA ILE A 66 5.35 0.90 2.09
C ILE A 66 5.61 0.46 3.53
N PHE A 67 6.05 -0.78 3.73
CA PHE A 67 6.28 -1.33 5.06
C PHE A 67 7.45 -2.30 5.05
N PRO A 68 8.47 -2.09 5.92
CA PRO A 68 9.69 -2.90 5.99
C PRO A 68 9.40 -4.25 6.67
N ALA A 69 8.78 -5.14 5.91
CA ALA A 69 8.25 -6.39 6.41
C ALA A 69 9.34 -7.42 6.66
N VAL A 70 10.49 -7.31 5.99
CA VAL A 70 11.67 -8.14 6.28
C VAL A 70 12.15 -7.84 7.70
N GLU A 71 12.38 -6.57 8.03
CA GLU A 71 12.86 -6.14 9.33
C GLU A 71 11.85 -6.47 10.43
N TYR A 72 10.55 -6.31 10.15
CA TYR A 72 9.49 -6.72 11.07
C TYR A 72 9.51 -8.22 11.36
N ARG A 73 9.65 -9.08 10.34
CA ARG A 73 9.68 -10.54 10.54
C ARG A 73 10.92 -10.98 11.33
N THR A 74 12.06 -10.34 11.14
CA THR A 74 13.30 -10.73 11.80
C THR A 74 13.40 -10.21 13.22
N ARG A 75 12.88 -9.00 13.51
CA ARG A 75 13.14 -8.28 14.76
C ARG A 75 11.91 -7.60 15.39
N GLY A 76 10.71 -7.88 14.89
CA GLY A 76 9.47 -7.23 15.34
C GLY A 76 9.51 -5.71 15.14
N LEU A 77 8.83 -4.97 16.02
CA LEU A 77 8.80 -3.50 15.99
C LEU A 77 10.18 -2.86 16.11
N ARG A 78 11.14 -3.51 16.80
CA ARG A 78 12.52 -3.03 16.87
C ARG A 78 13.16 -2.96 15.48
N GLY A 79 12.90 -3.96 14.65
CA GLY A 79 13.33 -3.97 13.25
C GLY A 79 12.78 -2.79 12.46
N VAL A 80 11.52 -2.44 12.68
CA VAL A 80 10.83 -1.38 11.94
C VAL A 80 11.18 0.02 12.45
N PHE A 81 11.33 0.19 13.77
CA PHE A 81 11.45 1.51 14.41
C PHE A 81 12.87 1.97 14.67
N GLU A 82 13.83 1.06 14.65
CA GLU A 82 15.25 1.34 14.91
C GLU A 82 16.08 0.89 13.70
N VAL A 83 16.10 -0.42 13.41
CA VAL A 83 17.01 -0.98 12.39
C VAL A 83 16.70 -0.45 10.99
N TYR A 84 15.44 -0.45 10.57
CA TYR A 84 15.05 0.05 9.25
C TYR A 84 15.47 1.52 9.05
N PRO A 85 15.03 2.49 9.87
CA PRO A 85 15.36 3.89 9.63
C PRO A 85 16.83 4.25 9.90
N ASP A 86 17.50 3.55 10.82
CA ASP A 86 18.84 3.97 11.28
C ASP A 86 19.98 3.19 10.59
N GLU A 87 19.70 2.01 10.02
CA GLU A 87 20.71 1.18 9.33
C GLU A 87 20.34 0.88 7.87
N VAL A 88 19.11 0.42 7.59
CA VAL A 88 18.72 -0.05 6.25
C VAL A 88 18.44 1.11 5.30
N TYR A 89 17.66 2.09 5.74
CA TYR A 89 17.27 3.23 4.92
C TYR A 89 18.47 4.09 4.47
N PRO A 90 19.43 4.46 5.33
CA PRO A 90 20.62 5.19 4.93
C PRO A 90 21.47 4.47 3.87
N ALA A 91 21.44 3.13 3.83
CA ALA A 91 22.16 2.35 2.83
C ALA A 91 21.51 2.38 1.44
N ILE A 92 20.19 2.62 1.35
CA ILE A 92 19.44 2.63 0.08
C ILE A 92 19.07 4.03 -0.40
N GLU A 93 18.96 5.01 0.51
CA GLU A 93 18.58 6.39 0.22
C GLU A 93 19.42 7.08 -0.89
N PRO A 94 20.75 6.82 -1.01
CA PRO A 94 21.55 7.43 -2.09
C PRO A 94 21.09 7.07 -3.51
N HIS A 95 20.21 6.07 -3.67
CA HIS A 95 19.72 5.67 -4.98
C HIS A 95 18.90 6.80 -5.65
N PRO A 96 19.17 7.16 -6.92
CA PRO A 96 18.46 8.22 -7.64
C PRO A 96 16.93 8.04 -7.74
N GLY A 97 16.44 6.81 -7.58
CA GLY A 97 15.01 6.50 -7.53
C GLY A 97 14.30 6.85 -6.22
N LEU A 98 15.04 7.23 -5.17
CA LEU A 98 14.54 7.47 -3.80
C LEU A 98 14.75 8.90 -3.31
N GLN A 99 14.86 9.89 -4.23
CA GLN A 99 15.13 11.29 -3.88
C GLN A 99 14.09 11.94 -2.94
N TRP A 100 12.87 11.40 -2.88
CA TRP A 100 11.80 11.84 -1.96
C TRP A 100 11.66 10.94 -0.72
N GLY A 101 12.53 9.93 -0.60
CA GLY A 101 12.49 8.86 0.40
C GLY A 101 11.54 7.72 0.07
N THR A 102 11.16 6.96 1.09
CA THR A 102 10.16 5.88 1.00
C THR A 102 8.96 6.20 1.90
N TYR A 103 7.80 5.60 1.61
CA TYR A 103 6.67 5.69 2.52
C TYR A 103 7.00 5.06 3.88
N ALA A 104 7.68 3.91 3.87
CA ALA A 104 8.15 3.23 5.06
C ALA A 104 8.94 4.16 6.00
N HIS A 105 9.91 4.92 5.46
CA HIS A 105 10.71 5.85 6.27
C HIS A 105 9.83 6.96 6.87
N ARG A 106 8.95 7.56 6.07
CA ARG A 106 8.01 8.61 6.52
C ARG A 106 7.01 8.12 7.58
N LEU A 107 6.67 6.84 7.59
CA LEU A 107 5.82 6.25 8.63
C LEU A 107 6.53 6.11 9.98
N VAL A 108 7.87 5.99 10.00
CA VAL A 108 8.65 5.70 11.22
C VAL A 108 9.59 6.82 11.65
N ARG A 109 9.81 7.81 10.77
CA ARG A 109 10.64 9.00 10.99
C ARG A 109 9.98 10.19 10.32
N ARG A 110 9.53 11.15 11.13
CA ARG A 110 9.01 12.45 10.68
C ARG A 110 9.53 13.57 11.56
N ARG A 111 9.90 14.70 10.94
CA ARG A 111 10.26 15.92 11.66
C ARG A 111 9.01 16.80 11.84
N ARG A 112 8.78 17.27 13.07
CA ARG A 112 7.77 18.28 13.39
C ARG A 112 8.26 19.68 13.02
N ALA A 113 7.34 20.66 13.02
CA ALA A 113 7.67 22.06 12.77
C ALA A 113 8.69 22.63 13.79
N ASP A 114 8.69 22.11 15.02
CA ASP A 114 9.65 22.46 16.08
C ASP A 114 11.01 21.75 15.95
N GLY A 115 11.21 20.96 14.88
CA GLY A 115 12.44 20.21 14.64
C GLY A 115 12.51 18.83 15.31
N THR A 116 11.55 18.49 16.17
CA THR A 116 11.51 17.21 16.89
C THR A 116 11.26 16.04 15.94
N LEU A 117 12.04 14.97 16.09
CA LEU A 117 11.83 13.73 15.36
C LEU A 117 10.81 12.85 16.08
N ILE A 118 9.78 12.42 15.36
CA ILE A 118 8.74 11.52 15.86
C ILE A 118 8.66 10.25 15.01
N ASN A 119 8.05 9.21 15.59
CA ASN A 119 7.66 8.00 14.90
C ASN A 119 6.12 7.93 14.84
N PRO A 120 5.50 8.36 13.73
CA PRO A 120 4.04 8.38 13.58
C PRO A 120 3.38 7.01 13.76
N LEU A 121 3.97 5.96 13.19
CA LEU A 121 3.44 4.59 13.28
C LEU A 121 3.48 4.06 14.72
N LYS A 122 4.54 4.36 15.49
CA LYS A 122 4.62 4.03 16.92
C LYS A 122 3.49 4.70 17.70
N GLN A 123 3.31 6.01 17.53
CA GLN A 123 2.25 6.77 18.19
C GLN A 123 0.85 6.23 17.83
N LEU A 124 0.64 5.84 16.57
CA LEU A 124 -0.61 5.21 16.13
C LEU A 124 -0.87 3.88 16.84
N ILE A 125 0.12 2.98 16.82
CA ILE A 125 -0.01 1.64 17.45
C ILE A 125 -0.24 1.78 18.96
N GLU A 126 0.48 2.65 19.65
CA GLU A 126 0.30 2.91 21.08
C GLU A 126 -1.10 3.45 21.38
N LYS A 127 -1.59 4.41 20.58
CA LYS A 127 -2.95 4.95 20.71
C LYS A 127 -4.02 3.90 20.45
N MET A 128 -3.88 3.11 19.39
CA MET A 128 -4.82 2.03 19.06
C MET A 128 -4.82 0.94 20.13
N ARG A 129 -3.65 0.56 20.65
CA ARG A 129 -3.52 -0.41 21.75
C ARG A 129 -4.24 0.08 23.01
N SER A 130 -4.04 1.34 23.38
CA SER A 130 -4.70 1.95 24.54
C SER A 130 -6.22 1.96 24.39
N GLU A 131 -6.73 2.35 23.22
CA GLU A 131 -8.17 2.38 22.95
C GLU A 131 -8.77 0.97 22.88
N ALA A 132 -8.06 0.00 22.30
CA ALA A 132 -8.52 -1.39 22.21
C ALA A 132 -8.73 -2.07 23.57
N ALA A 133 -8.14 -1.54 24.65
CA ALA A 133 -8.32 -2.00 26.03
C ALA A 133 -9.55 -1.36 26.73
N GLN A 134 -10.18 -0.36 26.13
CA GLN A 134 -11.34 0.33 26.70
C GLN A 134 -12.65 -0.41 26.41
N ARG A 135 -13.69 -0.19 27.24
CA ARG A 135 -15.03 -0.79 27.06
C ARG A 135 -15.79 -0.22 25.83
N GLY A 136 -15.32 0.88 25.25
CA GLY A 136 -15.91 1.53 24.08
C GLY A 136 -14.83 2.23 23.24
N PRO A 137 -14.00 1.47 22.50
CA PRO A 137 -12.91 2.04 21.73
C PRO A 137 -13.42 3.03 20.66
N ARG A 138 -12.75 4.17 20.51
CA ARG A 138 -13.02 5.07 19.38
C ARG A 138 -12.68 4.39 18.07
N SER A 139 -13.64 4.32 17.14
CA SER A 139 -13.44 3.56 15.90
C SER A 139 -12.70 4.31 14.79
N SER A 140 -12.61 5.64 14.82
CA SER A 140 -12.12 6.45 13.67
C SER A 140 -11.37 7.70 14.11
N CYS A 141 -10.22 7.54 14.77
CA CYS A 141 -9.35 8.65 15.14
C CYS A 141 -7.85 8.36 14.92
N TYR A 142 -7.54 7.48 13.95
CA TYR A 142 -6.20 6.94 13.73
C TYR A 142 -5.76 7.23 12.29
N GLU A 143 -5.00 8.30 12.12
CA GLU A 143 -4.71 8.87 10.81
C GLU A 143 -3.19 9.03 10.65
N LEU A 144 -2.65 8.53 9.53
CA LEU A 144 -1.28 8.76 9.11
C LEU A 144 -1.29 9.46 7.76
N GLY A 145 -1.06 10.77 7.77
CA GLY A 145 -0.65 11.47 6.55
C GLY A 145 0.75 11.00 6.19
N VAL A 146 0.95 10.46 5.00
CA VAL A 146 2.29 10.05 4.50
C VAL A 146 2.95 11.18 3.72
N ALA A 147 2.11 12.11 3.30
CA ALA A 147 2.45 13.43 2.82
C ALA A 147 3.24 14.28 3.82
N GLU A 148 4.31 14.94 3.37
CA GLU A 148 5.09 15.95 4.11
C GLU A 148 5.15 17.28 3.35
N GLY A 149 4.80 18.39 4.03
CA GLY A 149 5.16 19.76 3.63
C GLY A 149 4.90 20.13 2.17
N GLU A 150 5.70 21.06 1.63
CA GLU A 150 5.66 21.61 0.26
C GLU A 150 5.48 20.56 -0.86
N TYR A 151 5.80 19.28 -0.60
CA TYR A 151 5.75 18.23 -1.59
C TYR A 151 4.38 17.56 -1.75
N ASP A 152 3.50 17.57 -0.72
CA ASP A 152 2.48 16.51 -0.63
C ASP A 152 1.03 16.88 -0.25
N VAL A 153 0.74 18.11 0.18
CA VAL A 153 -0.64 18.62 0.33
C VAL A 153 -0.63 20.09 -0.15
N PRO A 154 -1.58 20.52 -1.02
CA PRO A 154 -1.41 21.72 -1.83
C PRO A 154 -1.59 22.98 -1.00
N LEU A 155 -0.49 23.45 -0.40
CA LEU A 155 -0.14 24.83 -0.62
C LEU A 155 0.76 24.83 -1.85
N TYR A 156 0.16 24.63 -3.02
CA TYR A 156 0.84 24.81 -4.30
C TYR A 156 1.52 26.18 -4.25
N ARG A 157 2.85 26.21 -4.21
CA ARG A 157 3.64 27.46 -4.20
C ARG A 157 4.04 27.73 -5.64
N PRO A 158 3.35 28.64 -6.36
CA PRO A 158 3.56 28.83 -7.80
C PRO A 158 5.01 29.21 -8.15
N SER A 159 5.72 29.84 -7.21
CA SER A 159 7.13 30.25 -7.34
C SER A 159 8.12 29.09 -7.29
N GLU A 160 7.76 27.94 -6.70
CA GLU A 160 8.65 26.81 -6.43
C GLU A 160 8.22 25.53 -7.18
N ASP A 161 6.91 25.32 -7.31
CA ASP A 161 6.31 24.15 -7.94
C ASP A 161 6.03 24.33 -9.44
N GLY A 162 6.05 25.57 -9.95
CA GLY A 162 5.76 25.88 -11.35
C GLY A 162 6.71 25.19 -12.36
N ALA A 163 7.90 24.77 -11.91
CA ALA A 163 8.90 24.09 -12.73
C ALA A 163 8.84 22.55 -12.68
N ARG A 164 8.09 21.94 -11.75
CA ARG A 164 8.11 20.50 -11.50
C ARG A 164 7.03 19.77 -12.30
N ARG A 165 7.43 18.98 -13.30
CA ARG A 165 6.50 18.28 -14.22
C ARG A 165 6.11 16.85 -13.76
N MET A 166 6.95 16.14 -13.00
CA MET A 166 6.70 14.77 -12.48
C MET A 166 7.58 14.46 -11.25
N GLY A 167 7.10 13.59 -10.34
CA GLY A 167 7.85 13.07 -9.18
C GLY A 167 7.31 13.54 -7.82
N GLY A 168 6.84 12.61 -6.99
CA GLY A 168 6.30 12.84 -5.65
C GLY A 168 5.49 11.63 -5.16
N PRO A 169 5.27 11.45 -3.85
CA PRO A 169 4.52 10.33 -3.31
C PRO A 169 3.09 10.31 -3.85
N CYS A 170 2.64 9.13 -4.24
CA CYS A 170 1.31 8.86 -4.76
C CYS A 170 0.33 8.48 -3.66
N LEU A 171 0.79 7.75 -2.63
CA LEU A 171 0.04 7.48 -1.40
C LEU A 171 0.09 8.73 -0.53
N SER A 172 -1.07 9.35 -0.30
CA SER A 172 -1.14 10.60 0.46
C SER A 172 -1.57 10.35 1.90
N HIS A 173 -2.48 9.38 2.12
CA HIS A 173 -3.14 9.24 3.41
C HIS A 173 -3.51 7.79 3.75
N LEU A 174 -3.41 7.44 5.03
CA LEU A 174 -3.83 6.17 5.61
C LEU A 174 -4.75 6.43 6.81
N SER A 175 -5.98 5.91 6.76
CA SER A 175 -6.94 5.94 7.86
C SER A 175 -7.13 4.54 8.41
N PHE A 176 -6.69 4.33 9.65
CA PHE A 176 -6.93 3.09 10.38
C PHE A 176 -8.23 3.19 11.17
N LYS A 177 -8.94 2.07 11.29
CA LYS A 177 -10.18 1.98 12.08
C LYS A 177 -10.16 0.74 12.94
N LEU A 178 -10.55 0.88 14.20
CA LEU A 178 -10.82 -0.25 15.08
C LEU A 178 -12.33 -0.43 15.16
N PHE A 179 -12.85 -1.40 14.41
CA PHE A 179 -14.29 -1.60 14.29
C PHE A 179 -14.64 -3.08 14.33
N LYS A 180 -15.65 -3.43 15.15
CA LYS A 180 -16.07 -4.82 15.41
C LYS A 180 -14.90 -5.75 15.75
N GLY A 181 -13.95 -5.27 16.55
CA GLY A 181 -12.79 -6.07 16.99
C GLY A 181 -11.69 -6.29 15.94
N ALA A 182 -11.79 -5.68 14.77
CA ALA A 182 -10.78 -5.78 13.72
C ALA A 182 -10.18 -4.41 13.33
N VAL A 183 -8.95 -4.44 12.85
CA VAL A 183 -8.24 -3.28 12.28
C VAL A 183 -8.53 -3.20 10.79
N HIS A 184 -9.24 -2.16 10.38
CA HIS A 184 -9.50 -1.84 8.97
C HIS A 184 -8.56 -0.73 8.52
N LEU A 185 -8.21 -0.73 7.24
CA LEU A 185 -7.33 0.29 6.65
C LEU A 185 -7.98 0.88 5.40
N THR A 186 -8.04 2.21 5.31
CA THR A 186 -8.34 2.93 4.08
C THR A 186 -7.11 3.70 3.62
N ALA A 187 -6.65 3.45 2.40
CA ALA A 187 -5.51 4.13 1.79
C ALA A 187 -5.97 5.02 0.63
N PHE A 188 -5.47 6.26 0.58
CA PHE A 188 -5.80 7.21 -0.48
C PHE A 188 -4.57 7.49 -1.36
N TYR A 189 -4.74 7.27 -2.67
CA TYR A 189 -3.76 7.56 -3.70
C TYR A 189 -4.25 8.67 -4.62
N ARG A 190 -3.46 9.75 -4.78
CA ARG A 190 -3.78 10.85 -5.70
C ARG A 190 -3.62 10.49 -7.19
N SER A 191 -2.81 9.46 -7.45
CA SER A 191 -2.54 8.90 -8.78
C SER A 191 -2.02 7.48 -8.59
N HIS A 192 -2.47 6.50 -9.39
CA HIS A 192 -2.15 5.09 -9.13
C HIS A 192 -1.92 4.29 -10.43
N ASP A 193 -0.70 3.80 -10.60
CA ASP A 193 -0.27 2.94 -11.71
C ASP A 193 -0.69 1.48 -11.48
N TYR A 194 -1.75 1.05 -12.17
CA TYR A 194 -2.27 -0.31 -12.10
C TYR A 194 -1.44 -1.34 -12.85
N ARG A 195 -0.51 -0.94 -13.69
CA ARG A 195 0.36 -1.87 -14.41
C ARG A 195 1.53 -2.32 -13.56
N HIS A 196 2.19 -1.38 -12.87
CA HIS A 196 3.48 -1.66 -12.24
C HIS A 196 3.47 -1.54 -10.71
N LYS A 197 2.64 -0.66 -10.13
CA LYS A 197 2.77 -0.30 -8.71
C LYS A 197 1.69 -0.91 -7.83
N VAL A 198 0.44 -0.95 -8.28
CA VAL A 198 -0.69 -1.45 -7.48
C VAL A 198 -0.45 -2.83 -6.86
N PRO A 199 0.08 -3.85 -7.57
CA PRO A 199 0.27 -5.18 -6.96
C PRO A 199 1.16 -5.14 -5.71
N GLY A 200 2.32 -4.47 -5.81
CA GLY A 200 3.24 -4.30 -4.69
C GLY A 200 2.67 -3.39 -3.60
N ASN A 201 1.95 -2.33 -3.99
CA ASN A 201 1.30 -1.43 -3.05
C ASN A 201 0.28 -2.15 -2.18
N LEU A 202 -0.61 -2.96 -2.78
CA LEU A 202 -1.59 -3.76 -2.05
C LEU A 202 -0.92 -4.76 -1.09
N LEU A 203 0.19 -5.37 -1.51
CA LEU A 203 0.97 -6.27 -0.66
C LEU A 203 1.56 -5.52 0.54
N GLY A 204 2.16 -4.35 0.32
CA GLY A 204 2.74 -3.50 1.37
C GLY A 204 1.70 -3.00 2.37
N LEU A 205 0.56 -2.49 1.89
CA LEU A 205 -0.54 -2.01 2.73
C LEU A 205 -1.12 -3.13 3.61
N ALA A 206 -1.32 -4.32 3.04
CA ALA A 206 -1.81 -5.46 3.81
C ALA A 206 -0.80 -5.93 4.87
N ARG A 207 0.50 -5.87 4.58
CA ARG A 207 1.55 -6.17 5.57
C ARG A 207 1.58 -5.15 6.70
N LEU A 208 1.45 -3.86 6.38
CA LEU A 208 1.32 -2.79 7.36
C LEU A 208 0.09 -3.01 8.25
N GLN A 209 -1.08 -3.27 7.64
CA GLN A 209 -2.32 -3.53 8.38
C GLN A 209 -2.19 -4.76 9.28
N ALA A 210 -1.59 -5.84 8.79
CA ALA A 210 -1.36 -7.06 9.56
C ALA A 210 -0.43 -6.82 10.76
N CYS A 211 0.65 -6.03 10.57
CA CYS A 211 1.52 -5.60 11.66
C CYS A 211 0.73 -4.83 12.72
N VAL A 212 0.01 -3.77 12.33
CA VAL A 212 -0.78 -2.97 13.29
C VAL A 212 -1.80 -3.83 14.03
N ALA A 213 -2.52 -4.71 13.34
CA ALA A 213 -3.47 -5.63 13.95
C ALA A 213 -2.80 -6.58 14.96
N HIS A 214 -1.68 -7.19 14.58
CA HIS A 214 -0.90 -8.08 15.45
C HIS A 214 -0.42 -7.36 16.71
N GLU A 215 0.17 -6.18 16.57
CA GLU A 215 0.74 -5.40 17.69
C GLU A 215 -0.30 -4.90 18.71
N ILE A 216 -1.58 -4.90 18.35
CA ILE A 216 -2.67 -4.55 19.26
C ILE A 216 -3.55 -5.75 19.65
N GLY A 217 -3.18 -6.97 19.26
CA GLY A 217 -3.93 -8.19 19.59
C GLY A 217 -5.33 -8.23 18.95
N ARG A 218 -5.43 -7.82 17.68
CA ARG A 218 -6.66 -7.81 16.89
C ARG A 218 -6.43 -8.46 15.53
N GLU A 219 -7.52 -8.79 14.84
CA GLU A 219 -7.45 -9.31 13.47
C GLU A 219 -7.42 -8.17 12.44
N ALA A 220 -6.88 -8.44 11.27
CA ALA A 220 -6.97 -7.53 10.13
C ALA A 220 -8.34 -7.68 9.45
N GLY A 221 -9.08 -6.57 9.39
CA GLY A 221 -10.34 -6.46 8.66
C GLY A 221 -10.13 -6.04 7.20
N THR A 222 -11.10 -5.30 6.64
CA THR A 222 -11.10 -4.88 5.25
C THR A 222 -9.99 -3.87 4.95
N LEU A 223 -9.37 -4.00 3.78
CA LEU A 223 -8.51 -2.99 3.17
C LEU A 223 -9.28 -2.28 2.05
N VAL A 224 -9.43 -0.97 2.15
CA VAL A 224 -10.00 -0.11 1.12
C VAL A 224 -8.90 0.74 0.50
N VAL A 225 -8.83 0.79 -0.83
CA VAL A 225 -7.87 1.63 -1.56
C VAL A 225 -8.62 2.55 -2.50
N HIS A 226 -8.59 3.84 -2.24
CA HIS A 226 -9.17 4.86 -3.11
C HIS A 226 -8.09 5.47 -3.99
N SER A 227 -8.17 5.18 -5.28
CA SER A 227 -7.32 5.80 -6.31
C SER A 227 -8.10 6.94 -6.95
N SER A 228 -7.80 8.20 -6.61
CA SER A 228 -8.53 9.35 -7.16
C SER A 228 -8.30 9.51 -8.67
N TYR A 229 -7.10 9.15 -9.15
CA TYR A 229 -6.76 9.01 -10.56
C TYR A 229 -6.07 7.67 -10.79
N ALA A 230 -6.78 6.69 -11.33
CA ALA A 230 -6.24 5.39 -11.68
C ALA A 230 -5.92 5.32 -13.17
N TYR A 231 -4.78 4.72 -13.52
CA TYR A 231 -4.38 4.61 -14.91
C TYR A 231 -3.63 3.32 -15.22
N LEU A 232 -3.68 2.94 -16.49
CA LEU A 232 -2.93 1.83 -17.06
C LEU A 232 -2.34 2.29 -18.40
N THR A 233 -1.01 2.31 -18.49
CA THR A 233 -0.28 2.70 -19.72
C THR A 233 0.39 1.50 -20.38
N GLY A 234 0.96 1.69 -21.57
CA GLY A 234 1.70 0.64 -22.27
C GLY A 234 0.82 -0.40 -22.98
N SER A 235 1.39 -1.57 -23.28
CA SER A 235 0.74 -2.57 -24.13
C SER A 235 -0.46 -3.24 -23.44
N LYS A 236 -1.67 -3.00 -23.97
CA LYS A 236 -2.90 -3.67 -23.53
C LYS A 236 -2.87 -5.17 -23.79
N SER A 237 -2.29 -5.62 -24.91
CA SER A 237 -2.24 -7.05 -25.25
C SER A 237 -1.38 -7.83 -24.26
N ARG A 238 -0.23 -7.28 -23.85
CA ARG A 238 0.60 -7.88 -22.78
C ARG A 238 -0.16 -7.95 -21.46
N MET A 239 -0.91 -6.91 -21.12
CA MET A 239 -1.72 -6.90 -19.89
C MET A 239 -2.85 -7.95 -19.93
N TRP A 240 -3.57 -8.05 -21.04
CA TRP A 240 -4.59 -9.09 -21.23
C TRP A 240 -4.00 -10.50 -21.11
N LYS A 241 -2.80 -10.72 -21.67
CA LYS A 241 -2.07 -11.99 -21.54
C LYS A 241 -1.77 -12.31 -20.07
N LEU A 242 -1.20 -11.35 -19.33
CA LEU A 242 -0.90 -11.49 -17.90
C LEU A 242 -2.15 -11.86 -17.10
N LEU A 243 -3.26 -11.13 -17.27
CA LEU A 243 -4.51 -11.42 -16.58
C LEU A 243 -5.04 -12.82 -16.93
N GLY A 244 -4.91 -13.25 -18.19
CA GLY A 244 -5.25 -14.61 -18.60
C GLY A 244 -4.37 -15.69 -17.95
N ASP A 245 -3.06 -15.47 -17.84
CA ASP A 245 -2.12 -16.38 -17.16
C ASP A 245 -2.43 -16.52 -15.67
N LEU A 246 -2.77 -15.41 -15.02
CA LEU A 246 -3.16 -15.38 -13.60
C LEU A 246 -4.45 -16.16 -13.35
N ARG A 247 -5.50 -15.95 -14.17
CA ARG A 247 -6.76 -16.71 -14.05
C ARG A 247 -6.53 -18.21 -14.18
N ARG A 248 -5.72 -18.64 -15.16
CA ARG A 248 -5.36 -20.06 -15.33
C ARG A 248 -4.63 -20.61 -14.11
N THR A 249 -3.75 -19.81 -13.51
CA THR A 249 -2.99 -20.21 -12.32
C THR A 249 -3.89 -20.33 -11.08
N GLN A 250 -4.84 -19.40 -10.90
CA GLN A 250 -5.83 -19.47 -9.82
C GLN A 250 -6.73 -20.71 -9.96
N ALA A 251 -7.29 -20.94 -11.15
CA ALA A 251 -8.14 -22.10 -11.41
C ALA A 251 -7.43 -23.45 -11.14
N ARG A 252 -6.12 -23.54 -11.49
CA ARG A 252 -5.31 -24.74 -11.18
C ARG A 252 -5.11 -24.95 -9.67
N LYS A 253 -4.86 -23.87 -8.91
CA LYS A 253 -4.69 -23.94 -7.45
C LYS A 253 -5.99 -24.35 -6.76
N GLU A 254 -7.12 -23.84 -7.23
CA GLU A 254 -8.45 -24.21 -6.72
C GLU A 254 -8.78 -25.68 -7.02
N ALA A 255 -8.55 -26.14 -8.25
CA ALA A 255 -8.75 -27.55 -8.61
C ALA A 255 -7.85 -28.50 -7.80
N ALA A 256 -6.59 -28.14 -7.56
CA ALA A 256 -5.67 -28.93 -6.73
C ALA A 256 -6.10 -28.98 -5.25
N HIS A 257 -6.73 -27.93 -4.74
CA HIS A 257 -7.22 -27.91 -3.36
C HIS A 257 -8.48 -28.78 -3.18
N VAL A 258 -9.34 -28.86 -4.20
CA VAL A 258 -10.55 -29.71 -4.20
C VAL A 258 -10.22 -31.20 -4.27
N VAL A 259 -9.15 -31.59 -4.97
CA VAL A 259 -8.71 -33.01 -5.07
C VAL A 259 -7.97 -33.49 -3.81
N ALA A 260 -7.53 -32.57 -2.95
CA ALA A 260 -6.82 -32.88 -1.71
C ALA A 260 -7.74 -33.07 -0.48
N HIS A 261 -9.07 -33.02 -0.68
CA HIS A 261 -10.12 -33.26 0.31
C HIS A 261 -11.06 -34.38 -0.16
#